data_AF-A0A421BLK9-F1
#
_entry.id   AF-A0A421BLK9-F1
#
_cell.length_a   1.000
_cell.length_b   1.000
_cell.length_c   1.000
_cell.angle_alpha   90.00
_cell.angle_beta   90.00
_cell.angle_gamma   90.00
#
_symmetry.space_group_name_H-M   'P 1'
#
loop_
_entity.id
_entity.type
_entity.pdbx_description
1 polymer ?
#
loop_
_entity_poly.entity_id
_entity_poly.type
_entity_poly.pdbx_seq_one_letter_code
_entity_poly.pdbx_strand_id
1 'polypeptide(L)'
;MQKTDPKREKRTILLAQLFISGMMAFLMTFIFSVLAQGLPEGWPGLWMHHFAMAWPVAFVLSLGVGPLAFRLAFALMRRFSDPV
;
A
#
# COMPACT_ATOMS: atom_id res chain seq x y z
N MET A 1 -22.95 25.76 -7.00
CA MET A 1 -22.29 24.66 -7.73
C MET A 1 -20.78 24.80 -7.54
N GLN A 2 -20.21 23.99 -6.65
CA GLN A 2 -18.80 24.05 -6.27
C GLN A 2 -17.99 23.43 -7.41
N LYS A 3 -17.17 24.23 -8.10
CA LYS A 3 -16.19 23.72 -9.07
C LYS A 3 -15.20 22.84 -8.31
N THR A 4 -15.37 21.53 -8.37
CA THR A 4 -14.38 20.58 -7.92
C THR A 4 -13.19 20.67 -8.86
N ASP A 5 -12.14 21.37 -8.43
CA ASP A 5 -10.86 21.42 -9.13
C ASP A 5 -10.31 19.99 -9.27
N PRO A 6 -10.16 19.43 -10.48
CA PRO A 6 -9.68 18.05 -10.70
C PRO A 6 -8.27 17.82 -10.13
N LYS A 7 -7.51 18.90 -9.87
CA LYS A 7 -6.20 18.85 -9.23
C LYS A 7 -6.26 18.52 -7.73
N ARG A 8 -7.34 18.91 -7.03
CA ARG A 8 -7.49 18.67 -5.59
C ARG A 8 -7.81 17.21 -5.30
N GLU A 9 -8.66 16.60 -6.13
CA GLU A 9 -9.04 15.18 -6.03
C GLU A 9 -7.84 14.24 -6.18
N LYS A 10 -6.99 14.47 -7.19
CA LYS A 10 -5.76 13.68 -7.38
C LYS A 10 -4.80 13.76 -6.19
N ARG A 11 -4.69 14.95 -5.57
CA ARG A 11 -3.87 15.13 -4.36
C ARG A 11 -4.45 14.37 -3.18
N THR A 12 -5.78 14.42 -3.00
CA THR A 12 -6.47 13.66 -1.95
C THR A 12 -6.25 12.16 -2.13
N ILE A 13 -6.36 11.64 -3.34
CA ILE A 13 -6.12 10.22 -3.63
C ILE A 13 -4.67 9.84 -3.30
N LEU A 14 -3.69 10.68 -3.65
CA LEU A 14 -2.28 10.41 -3.40
C LEU A 14 -1.94 10.47 -1.91
N LEU A 15 -2.53 11.41 -1.16
CA LEU A 15 -2.45 11.49 0.29
C LEU A 15 -3.12 10.29 0.97
N ALA A 16 -4.30 9.89 0.49
CA ALA A 16 -4.99 8.70 0.99
C ALA A 16 -4.15 7.45 0.75
N GLN A 17 -3.53 7.31 -0.42
CA GLN A 17 -2.65 6.18 -0.73
C GLN A 17 -1.40 6.15 0.17
N LEU A 18 -0.82 7.31 0.47
CA LEU A 18 0.29 7.44 1.43
C LEU A 18 -0.12 6.99 2.84
N PHE A 19 -1.29 7.44 3.29
CA PHE A 19 -1.85 7.05 4.59
C PHE A 19 -2.17 5.56 4.65
N ILE A 20 -2.83 5.02 3.63
CA ILE A 20 -3.22 3.60 3.58
C ILE A 20 -1.97 2.71 3.53
N SER A 21 -0.98 3.01 2.68
CA SER A 21 0.27 2.24 2.62
C SER A 21 1.05 2.29 3.94
N GLY A 22 1.11 3.47 4.59
CA GLY A 22 1.70 3.62 5.92
C GLY A 22 0.98 2.81 6.99
N MET A 23 -0.34 2.96 7.11
CA MET A 23 -1.13 2.25 8.12
C MET A 23 -1.09 0.74 7.92
N MET A 24 -1.19 0.27 6.67
CA MET A 24 -1.21 -1.17 6.36
C MET A 24 0.16 -1.81 6.58
N ALA A 25 1.25 -1.14 6.19
CA ALA A 25 2.62 -1.57 6.48
C ALA A 25 2.91 -1.58 7.98
N PHE A 26 2.47 -0.55 8.71
CA PHE A 26 2.59 -0.46 10.17
C PHE A 26 1.90 -1.64 10.86
N LEU A 27 0.64 -1.90 10.49
CA LEU A 27 -0.14 -2.97 11.09
C LEU A 27 0.44 -4.35 10.77
N MET A 28 0.81 -4.61 9.52
CA MET A 28 1.39 -5.89 9.12
C MET A 28 2.74 -6.13 9.78
N THR A 29 3.64 -5.14 9.77
CA THR A 29 4.95 -5.27 10.45
C THR A 29 4.79 -5.41 11.96
N PHE A 30 3.84 -4.72 12.59
CA PHE A 30 3.53 -4.88 14.01
C PHE A 30 3.02 -6.28 14.32
N ILE A 31 1.96 -6.71 13.63
CA ILE A 31 1.32 -8.01 13.85
C ILE A 31 2.30 -9.16 13.59
N PHE A 32 3.02 -9.14 12.47
CA PHE A 32 4.04 -10.16 12.19
C PHE A 32 5.20 -10.10 13.19
N SER A 33 5.64 -8.92 13.61
CA SER A 33 6.75 -8.80 14.56
C SER A 33 6.34 -9.30 15.95
N VAL A 34 5.10 -9.06 16.40
CA VAL A 34 4.57 -9.64 17.66
C VAL A 34 4.35 -11.15 17.53
N LEU A 35 3.73 -11.61 16.45
CA LEU A 35 3.38 -13.02 16.28
C LEU A 35 4.59 -13.92 16.01
N ALA A 36 5.59 -13.45 15.27
CA ALA A 36 6.75 -14.26 14.90
C ALA A 36 7.83 -14.29 15.98
N GLN A 37 8.04 -13.19 16.71
CA GLN A 37 9.17 -13.05 17.63
C GLN A 37 8.76 -12.85 19.10
N GLY A 38 7.46 -12.58 19.38
CA GLY A 38 7.01 -12.16 20.70
C GLY A 38 7.38 -10.71 21.01
N LEU A 39 7.48 -10.35 22.30
CA LEU A 39 8.03 -9.08 22.78
C LEU A 39 9.40 -9.28 23.44
N PRO A 40 10.47 -9.51 22.67
CA PRO A 40 11.84 -9.52 23.19
C PRO A 40 12.32 -8.10 23.57
N GLU A 41 13.35 -8.01 24.41
CA GLU A 41 13.95 -6.72 24.75
C GLU A 41 14.46 -5.99 23.49
N GLY A 42 14.12 -4.70 23.34
CA GLY A 42 14.46 -3.92 22.13
C GLY A 42 13.53 -4.10 20.92
N TRP A 43 12.51 -4.96 21.03
CA TRP A 43 11.50 -5.16 19.99
C TRP A 43 10.88 -3.89 19.38
N PRO A 44 10.44 -2.88 20.16
CA PRO A 44 9.82 -1.70 19.56
C PRO A 44 10.80 -0.88 18.71
N GLY A 45 12.10 -0.93 19.02
CA GLY A 45 13.14 -0.29 18.21
C GLY A 45 13.36 -0.99 16.87
N LEU A 46 13.43 -2.33 16.88
CA LEU A 46 13.56 -3.13 15.65
C LEU A 46 12.31 -3.01 14.77
N TRP A 47 11.13 -3.02 15.38
CA TRP A 47 9.87 -2.82 14.68
C TRP A 47 9.78 -1.43 14.03
N MET A 48 10.14 -0.35 14.75
CA MET A 48 10.20 0.99 14.15
C MET A 48 11.21 1.07 13.00
N HIS A 49 12.36 0.40 13.11
CA HIS A 49 13.33 0.34 12.02
C HIS A 49 12.75 -0.37 10.78
N HIS A 50 12.10 -1.53 10.97
CA HIS A 50 11.43 -2.25 9.88
C HIS A 50 10.28 -1.44 9.28
N PHE A 51 9.47 -0.77 10.10
CA PHE A 51 8.41 0.11 9.63
C PHE A 51 8.96 1.27 8.80
N ALA A 52 10.00 1.96 9.29
CA ALA A 52 10.64 3.08 8.60
C ALA A 52 11.29 2.67 7.27
N MET A 53 11.83 1.45 7.18
CA MET A 53 12.37 0.89 5.93
C MET A 53 11.25 0.44 4.97
N ALA A 54 10.18 -0.18 5.49
CA ALA A 54 9.09 -0.71 4.70
C ALA A 54 8.16 0.38 4.14
N TRP A 55 7.94 1.47 4.87
CA TRP A 55 7.03 2.55 4.47
C TRP A 55 7.35 3.20 3.12
N PRO A 56 8.58 3.70 2.86
CA PRO A 56 8.92 4.29 1.57
C PRO A 56 8.83 3.27 0.43
N VAL A 57 9.21 2.02 0.68
CA VAL A 57 9.10 0.93 -0.31
C VAL A 57 7.63 0.66 -0.65
N ALA A 58 6.76 0.56 0.36
CA ALA A 58 5.33 0.35 0.19
C ALA A 58 4.65 1.51 -0.54
N PHE A 59 5.05 2.76 -0.25
CA PHE A 59 4.54 3.92 -0.94
C PHE A 59 4.94 3.93 -2.43
N VAL A 60 6.23 3.74 -2.73
CA VAL A 60 6.74 3.67 -4.11
C VAL A 60 6.07 2.53 -4.88
N LEU A 61 5.94 1.36 -4.25
CA LEU A 61 5.18 0.24 -4.82
C LEU A 61 3.73 0.61 -5.04
N SER A 62 3.03 1.27 -4.10
CA SER A 62 1.62 1.64 -4.27
C SER A 62 1.36 2.55 -5.48
N LEU A 63 2.32 3.40 -5.83
CA LEU A 63 2.26 4.25 -7.03
C LEU A 63 2.40 3.43 -8.32
N GLY A 64 3.24 2.39 -8.32
CA GLY A 64 3.45 1.49 -9.47
C GLY A 64 2.43 0.35 -9.57
N VAL A 65 1.95 -0.15 -8.43
CA VAL A 65 1.02 -1.28 -8.33
C VAL A 65 -0.37 -0.88 -8.84
N GLY A 66 -0.79 0.38 -8.68
CA GLY A 66 -2.04 0.87 -9.26
C GLY A 66 -2.17 0.55 -10.76
N PRO A 67 -1.33 1.12 -11.63
CA PRO A 67 -1.37 0.83 -13.06
C PRO A 67 -1.05 -0.64 -13.38
N LEU A 68 -0.17 -1.29 -12.62
CA LEU A 68 0.16 -2.70 -12.84
C LEU A 68 -1.04 -3.62 -12.57
N ALA A 69 -1.77 -3.42 -11.47
CA ALA A 69 -2.95 -4.18 -11.10
C ALA A 69 -4.06 -4.02 -12.14
N PHE A 70 -4.30 -2.80 -12.63
CA PHE A 70 -5.24 -2.59 -13.73
C PHE A 70 -4.82 -3.30 -15.01
N ARG A 71 -3.52 -3.27 -15.36
CA ARG A 71 -3.00 -4.00 -16.54
C ARG A 71 -3.16 -5.51 -16.40
N LEU A 72 -2.89 -6.07 -15.22
CA LEU A 72 -3.05 -7.49 -14.94
C LEU A 72 -4.52 -7.90 -14.95
N ALA A 73 -5.40 -7.12 -14.31
CA ALA A 73 -6.84 -7.35 -14.34
C ALA A 73 -7.39 -7.34 -15.78
N PHE A 74 -6.94 -6.40 -16.60
CA PHE A 74 -7.34 -6.31 -18.00
C PHE A 74 -6.78 -7.46 -18.84
N ALA A 75 -5.55 -7.89 -18.60
CA ALA A 75 -4.95 -9.05 -19.26
C ALA A 75 -5.70 -10.35 -18.92
N LEU A 76 -6.09 -10.53 -17.65
CA LEU A 76 -6.88 -11.67 -17.21
C LEU A 76 -8.30 -11.64 -17.78
N MET A 77 -9.00 -10.50 -17.73
CA MET A 77 -10.34 -10.38 -18.33
C MET A 77 -10.33 -10.66 -19.84
N ARG A 78 -9.30 -10.21 -20.57
CA ARG A 78 -9.11 -10.57 -21.97
C ARG A 78 -8.97 -12.08 -22.20
N ARG A 79 -8.37 -12.81 -21.25
CA ARG A 79 -8.19 -14.27 -21.33
C ARG A 79 -9.47 -15.04 -21.04
N PHE A 80 -10.38 -14.50 -20.22
CA PHE A 80 -11.66 -15.13 -19.88
C PHE A 80 -12.81 -14.78 -20.84
N SER A 81 -12.67 -13.72 -21.64
CA SER A 81 -13.65 -13.33 -22.66
C SER A 81 -13.42 -13.94 -24.04
N ASP A 82 -12.48 -14.88 -24.22
CA ASP A 82 -12.49 -15.76 -25.39
C ASP A 82 -13.68 -16.72 -25.23
N PRO A 83 -14.79 -16.52 -25.98
CA PRO A 83 -15.88 -17.48 -25.99
C PRO A 83 -15.38 -18.69 -26.80
N VAL A 84 -15.33 -19.86 -26.16
CA VAL A 84 -15.26 -21.14 -26.88
C VAL A 84 -16.52 -21.30 -27.74
#